data_AF-A0A5K0WSL7-F1
#
_entry.id   AF-A0A5K0WSL7-F1
#
_cell.length_a   1.000
_cell.length_b   1.000
_cell.length_c   1.000
_cell.angle_alpha   90.00
_cell.angle_beta   90.00
_cell.angle_gamma   90.00
#
_symmetry.space_group_name_H-M   'P 1'
#
loop_
_entity.id
_entity.type
_entity.pdbx_description
1 polymer ?
#
loop_
_entity_poly.entity_id
_entity_poly.type
_entity_poly.pdbx_seq_one_letter_code
_entity_poly.pdbx_strand_id
1 'polypeptide(L)' 'MAAPSPIQWNAAAALVSIKLNRDNYLLWRSQLESVMDSQDLLQFVDGTQVEPPKEITKDGKSE' A
#
# COMPACT_ATOMS: atom_id res chain seq x y z
N MET A 1 6.51 -18.33 5.50
CA MET A 1 5.90 -17.15 4.84
C MET A 1 6.03 -16.00 5.81
N ALA A 2 6.85 -14.99 5.50
CA ALA A 2 7.06 -13.84 6.39
C ALA A 2 5.80 -12.96 6.35
N ALA A 3 5.31 -12.54 7.51
CA ALA A 3 4.21 -11.57 7.58
C ALA A 3 4.67 -10.24 6.94
N PRO A 4 3.84 -9.58 6.13
CA PRO A 4 4.18 -8.26 5.59
C PRO A 4 4.41 -7.31 6.78
N SER A 5 5.56 -6.64 6.76
CA SER A 5 5.91 -5.68 7.80
C SER A 5 4.92 -4.51 7.74
N PRO A 6 4.42 -3.99 8.88
CA PRO A 6 3.52 -2.85 8.88
C PRO A 6 4.16 -1.68 8.13
N ILE A 7 3.43 -1.13 7.16
CA ILE A 7 3.85 0.04 6.39
C ILE A 7 4.23 1.14 7.38
N GLN A 8 5.50 1.52 7.38
CA GLN A 8 5.96 2.69 8.13
C GLN A 8 5.57 3.91 7.31
N TRP A 9 4.32 4.36 7.44
CA TRP A 9 3.79 5.50 6.69
C TRP A 9 4.66 6.75 6.82
N ASN A 10 5.31 6.95 7.96
CA ASN A 10 6.27 8.03 8.16
C ASN A 10 7.48 7.93 7.21
N ALA A 11 7.99 6.73 6.96
CA ALA A 11 9.07 6.49 6.02
C ALA A 11 8.60 6.66 4.56
N ALA A 12 7.41 6.14 4.23
CA ALA A 12 6.79 6.33 2.91
C ALA A 12 6.53 7.82 2.60
N ALA A 13 6.04 8.58 3.59
CA ALA A 13 5.82 10.01 3.47
C ALA A 13 7.13 10.80 3.33
N ALA A 14 8.21 10.35 3.97
CA ALA A 14 9.53 10.98 3.81
C ALA A 14 10.10 10.82 2.38
N LEU A 15 9.73 9.76 1.66
CA LEU A 15 10.10 9.54 0.26
C LEU A 15 9.36 10.48 -0.69
N VAL A 16 8.16 10.94 -0.32
CA VAL A 16 7.42 11.97 -1.07
C VAL A 16 7.92 13.35 -0.64
N SER A 17 9.05 13.79 -1.19
CA SER A 17 9.69 15.06 -0.80
C SER A 17 8.94 16.32 -1.23
N ILE A 18 7.84 16.19 -1.96
CA ILE A 18 7.07 17.31 -2.53
C ILE A 18 5.71 17.36 -1.83
N LYS A 19 5.35 18.53 -1.29
CA LYS A 19 4.01 18.77 -0.76
C LYS A 19 3.03 19.02 -1.91
N LEU A 20 1.89 18.35 -1.91
CA LEU A 20 0.83 18.56 -2.90
C LEU A 20 0.36 20.03 -2.92
N ASN A 21 0.26 20.57 -4.13
CA ASN A 21 -0.27 21.89 -4.48
C ASN A 21 -0.98 21.78 -5.84
N ARG A 22 -1.69 22.84 -6.26
CA ARG A 22 -2.50 22.86 -7.48
C ARG A 22 -1.69 22.59 -8.74
N ASP A 23 -0.46 23.09 -8.79
CA ASP A 23 0.38 23.03 -9.99
C ASP A 23 1.27 21.77 -10.08
N ASN A 24 1.38 20.98 -9.00
CA ASN A 24 2.33 19.87 -8.92
C ASN A 24 1.68 18.50 -8.74
N TYR A 25 0.36 18.40 -8.93
CA TYR A 25 -0.39 17.14 -8.74
C TYR A 25 0.24 15.96 -9.49
N LEU A 26 0.62 16.15 -10.76
CA LEU A 26 1.21 15.08 -11.57
C LEU A 26 2.53 14.55 -10.99
N LEU A 27 3.39 15.46 -10.54
CA LEU A 27 4.69 15.10 -9.96
C LEU A 27 4.56 14.52 -8.55
N TRP A 28 3.64 15.06 -7.75
CA TRP A 28 3.30 14.51 -6.45
C TRP A 28 2.76 13.08 -6.58
N ARG A 29 1.85 12.87 -7.54
CA ARG A 29 1.25 11.58 -7.83
C ARG A 29 2.30 10.56 -8.28
N SER A 30 3.21 10.92 -9.18
CA SER A 30 4.25 9.99 -9.64
C SER A 30 5.19 9.54 -8.53
N GLN A 31 5.54 10.45 -7.61
CA GLN A 31 6.35 10.14 -6.43
C GLN A 31 5.59 9.18 -5.49
N LEU A 32 4.30 9.43 -5.26
CA LEU A 32 3.46 8.57 -4.44
C LEU A 32 3.29 7.19 -5.07
N GLU A 33 2.99 7.11 -6.37
CA GLU A 33 2.86 5.86 -7.12
C GLU A 33 4.15 5.03 -7.06
N SER A 34 5.32 5.66 -7.21
CA SER A 34 6.61 4.96 -7.07
C SER A 34 6.83 4.40 -5.66
N VAL A 35 6.45 5.13 -4.62
CA VAL A 35 6.53 4.66 -3.22
C VAL A 35 5.57 3.49 -2.98
N MET A 36 4.38 3.52 -3.59
CA MET A 36 3.40 2.45 -3.48
C MET A 36 3.85 1.21 -4.24
N ASP A 37 4.42 1.35 -5.44
CA ASP A 37 5.01 0.26 -6.20
C ASP A 37 6.15 -0.43 -5.45
N SER A 38 7.07 0.36 -4.86
CA SER A 38 8.20 -0.17 -4.08
C SER A 38 7.81 -1.00 -2.85
N GLN A 39 6.59 -0.80 -2.35
CA GLN A 39 6.04 -1.50 -1.20
C GLN A 39 4.97 -2.53 -1.59
N ASP A 40 4.84 -2.82 -2.88
CA ASP A 40 3.83 -3.74 -3.42
C ASP A 40 2.40 -3.31 -3.01
N LEU A 41 2.14 -2.01 -2.89
CA LEU A 41 0.86 -1.46 -2.46
C LEU A 41 -0.07 -1.11 -3.61
N LEU A 42 0.48 -0.99 -4.82
CA LEU A 42 -0.28 -0.63 -6.00
C LEU A 42 -1.43 -1.63 -6.25
N GLN A 43 -1.19 -2.90 -5.94
CA GLN A 43 -2.17 -3.97 -6.10
C GLN A 43 -3.44 -3.81 -5.25
N PHE A 44 -3.36 -3.11 -4.12
CA PHE A 44 -4.53 -2.81 -3.28
C PHE A 44 -5.32 -1.62 -3.82
N VAL A 45 -4.70 -0.72 -4.58
CA VAL A 45 -5.36 0.46 -5.16
C VAL A 45 -5.98 0.17 -6.51
N ASP A 46 -5.28 -0.59 -7.36
CA ASP A 46 -5.81 -1.04 -8.66
C ASP A 46 -6.87 -2.14 -8.48
N GLY A 47 -6.95 -2.75 -7.30
CA GLY A 47 -7.88 -3.84 -6.99
C GLY A 47 -7.47 -5.18 -7.60
N THR A 48 -6.23 -5.30 -8.09
CA THR A 48 -5.67 -6.57 -8.57
C THR A 48 -5.47 -7.56 -7.43
N GLN A 49 -5.24 -7.08 -6.20
CA GLN A 49 -5.17 -7.95 -5.02
C GLN A 49 -6.57 -8.20 -4.45
N VAL A 50 -6.93 -9.47 -4.42
CA VAL A 50 -8.15 -9.95 -3.76
C VAL A 50 -8.02 -9.73 -2.26
N GLU A 51 -9.10 -9.22 -1.65
CA GLU A 51 -9.18 -9.01 -0.21
C GLU A 51 -8.77 -10.28 0.55
N PRO A 52 -7.90 -10.18 1.57
CA PRO A 52 -7.58 -11.33 2.38
C PRO A 52 -8.86 -11.85 3.06
N PRO A 53 -9.03 -13.18 3.21
CA PRO A 53 -10.17 -13.74 3.90
C PRO A 53 -10.34 -13.14 5.30
N LYS A 54 -11.57 -12.73 5.60
CA LYS A 54 -11.98 -12.08 6.86
C LYS A 54 -11.75 -12.98 8.08
N GLU A 55 -11.76 -14.28 7.83
CA GLU A 55 -11.71 -15.32 8.84
C GLU A 55 -10.51 -16.22 8.57
N ILE A 56 -9.70 -16.40 9.59
CA ILE A 56 -8.58 -17.32 9.55
C ILE A 56 -9.17 -18.69 9.91
N THR A 57 -9.53 -19.49 8.90
CA THR A 57 -9.98 -20.87 9.17
C THR A 57 -8.79 -21.65 9.70
N LYS A 58 -8.66 -21.69 11.02
CA LYS A 58 -7.69 -22.53 11.70
C LYS A 58 -8.23 -23.96 11.62
N ASP A 59 -7.82 -24.67 10.57
CA ASP A 59 -8.10 -26.10 10.37
C ASP A 59 -9.61 -26.45 10.27
N GLY A 60 -10.20 -26.29 9.08
CA GLY A 60 -11.33 -27.12 8.63
C GLY A 60 -12.61 -27.19 9.49
N LYS A 61 -12.80 -26.33 10.49
CA LYS A 61 -14.04 -26.28 11.25
C LYS A 61 -14.34 -24.84 11.68
N SER A 62 -15.39 -24.30 11.07
CA SER A 62 -16.04 -23.06 11.45
C SER A 62 -16.53 -23.17 12.90
N GLU A 63 -16.29 -22.13 13.71
CA GLU A 63 -16.98 -21.90 14.98
C GLU A 63 -17.66 -20.53 14.95
#